data_AF-A0A3B3WV98-F1
#
_entry.id   AF-A0A3B3WV98-F1
#
_cell.length_a   1.000
_cell.length_b   1.000
_cell.length_c   1.000
_cell.angle_alpha   90.00
_cell.angle_beta   90.00
_cell.angle_gamma   90.00
#
_symmetry.space_group_name_H-M   'P 1'
#
loop_
_entity.id
_entity.type
_entity.pdbx_description
1 polymer ?
#
loop_
_entity_poly.entity_id
_entity_poly.type
_entity_poly.pdbx_seq_one_letter_code
_entity_poly.pdbx_strand_id
1 'polypeptide(L)'
;MKTLLQDLVQQYVAKNPKLMLRRTETVVEKMLTNWMSICLYSFLKEVAGEPLYMLYRAIKYQVDKGPVDAVTGKAKRTLNDSHLLREDIDYSAMVTIATGLPPALKPDSERPVCFCVQVKDKILDQVYRGAPRPHLFHLSSGTLQKFVDDVFVAILSTKRPPPIAVRFFFDFLDDMAEKHGIDDPETVHIWKTNSLPLRFWVNILKNPQFVLDVQVTDSIDAVLSVIAQTFIDSCTTSEHKVGRVGPSVPPLSVCSVPSI
;
A
#
# COMPACT_ATOMS: atom_id res chain seq x y z
N MET A 1 -26.51 6.05 9.60
CA MET A 1 -25.24 5.33 9.85
C MET A 1 -24.99 5.13 11.34
N LYS A 2 -24.92 6.19 12.15
CA LYS A 2 -24.67 6.10 13.60
C LYS A 2 -25.58 5.07 14.31
N THR A 3 -26.89 5.14 14.10
CA THR A 3 -27.86 4.17 14.68
C THR A 3 -27.54 2.72 14.32
N LEU A 4 -27.30 2.44 13.03
CA LEU A 4 -26.97 1.09 12.57
C LEU A 4 -25.63 0.58 13.14
N LEU A 5 -24.66 1.47 13.36
CA LEU A 5 -23.41 1.11 14.02
C LEU A 5 -23.62 0.80 15.50
N GLN A 6 -24.50 1.54 16.18
CA GLN A 6 -24.88 1.24 17.57
C GLN A 6 -25.54 -0.14 17.67
N ASP A 7 -26.45 -0.47 16.75
CA ASP A 7 -27.07 -1.79 16.68
C ASP A 7 -26.02 -2.89 16.43
N LEU A 8 -25.03 -2.63 15.56
CA LEU A 8 -23.92 -3.54 15.31
C LEU A 8 -23.06 -3.75 16.57
N VAL A 9 -22.71 -2.68 17.27
CA VAL A 9 -21.95 -2.75 18.54
C VAL A 9 -22.70 -3.63 19.53
N GLN A 10 -23.99 -3.36 19.75
CA GLN A 10 -24.83 -4.14 20.68
C GLN A 10 -24.82 -5.64 20.36
N GLN A 11 -24.87 -6.00 19.07
CA GLN A 11 -24.83 -7.40 18.63
C GLN A 11 -23.48 -8.07 18.93
N TYR A 12 -22.37 -7.36 18.76
CA TYR A 12 -21.03 -7.92 19.00
C TYR A 12 -20.63 -7.91 20.47
N VAL A 13 -21.08 -6.92 21.26
CA VAL A 13 -20.96 -6.92 22.72
C VAL A 13 -21.63 -8.16 23.33
N ALA A 14 -22.82 -8.52 22.83
CA ALA A 14 -23.53 -9.73 23.27
C ALA A 14 -22.88 -11.05 22.82
N LYS A 15 -21.92 -11.01 21.88
CA LYS A 15 -21.21 -12.17 21.34
C LYS A 15 -19.74 -12.11 21.75
N ASN A 16 -18.90 -11.63 20.82
CA ASN A 16 -17.49 -11.38 21.06
C ASN A 16 -17.16 -10.01 20.46
N PRO A 17 -16.93 -8.97 21.28
CA PRO A 17 -16.68 -7.62 20.79
C PRO A 17 -15.41 -7.54 19.94
N LYS A 18 -14.39 -8.40 20.17
CA LYS A 18 -13.16 -8.43 19.37
C LYS A 18 -13.37 -8.87 17.91
N LEU A 19 -14.54 -9.42 17.56
CA LEU A 19 -14.87 -9.79 16.18
C LEU A 19 -15.55 -8.66 15.39
N MET A 20 -15.90 -7.55 16.05
CA MET A 20 -16.59 -6.43 15.41
C MET A 20 -15.75 -5.83 14.28
N LEU A 21 -16.39 -5.53 13.16
CA LEU A 21 -15.77 -4.97 11.96
C LEU A 21 -14.62 -5.83 11.39
N ARG A 22 -14.52 -7.12 11.71
CA ARG A 22 -13.47 -7.99 11.15
C ARG A 22 -13.72 -8.36 9.68
N ARG A 23 -14.99 -8.42 9.25
CA ARG A 23 -15.40 -8.78 7.88
C ARG A 23 -16.50 -7.84 7.41
N THR A 24 -16.76 -7.77 6.10
CA THR A 24 -17.86 -6.94 5.56
C THR A 24 -19.05 -7.84 5.29
N GLU A 25 -19.90 -8.02 6.28
CA GLU A 25 -21.07 -8.93 6.21
C GLU A 25 -22.39 -8.16 6.28
N THR A 26 -22.34 -6.89 6.68
CA THR A 26 -23.50 -6.02 6.86
C THR A 26 -23.45 -4.77 5.97
N VAL A 27 -24.63 -4.18 5.71
CA VAL A 27 -24.74 -2.91 4.99
C VAL A 27 -24.00 -1.79 5.72
N VAL A 28 -24.06 -1.76 7.06
CA VAL A 28 -23.42 -0.69 7.85
C VAL A 28 -21.89 -0.71 7.74
N GLU A 29 -21.26 -1.89 7.65
CA GLU A 29 -19.81 -2.02 7.44
C GLU A 29 -19.39 -1.50 6.06
N LYS A 30 -20.19 -1.79 5.03
CA LYS A 30 -19.94 -1.25 3.69
C LYS A 30 -20.16 0.26 3.64
N MET A 31 -21.22 0.75 4.28
CA MET A 31 -21.50 2.18 4.41
C MET A 31 -20.36 2.90 5.12
N LEU A 32 -19.83 2.35 6.22
CA LEU A 32 -18.70 2.90 6.96
C LEU A 32 -17.48 3.08 6.06
N THR A 33 -17.16 2.07 5.24
CA THR A 33 -16.03 2.14 4.30
C THR A 33 -16.22 3.25 3.25
N ASN A 34 -17.45 3.39 2.73
CA ASN A 34 -17.78 4.46 1.78
C ASN A 34 -17.72 5.85 2.43
N TRP A 35 -18.22 5.99 3.66
CA TRP A 35 -18.19 7.25 4.40
C TRP A 35 -16.77 7.68 4.74
N MET A 36 -15.92 6.75 5.19
CA MET A 36 -14.49 7.02 5.38
C MET A 36 -13.85 7.50 4.08
N SER A 37 -14.17 6.86 2.95
CA SER A 37 -13.62 7.27 1.65
C SER A 37 -14.00 8.70 1.25
N ILE A 38 -15.27 9.08 1.47
CA ILE A 38 -15.74 10.45 1.21
C ILE A 38 -15.04 11.46 2.13
N CYS A 39 -15.02 11.18 3.42
CA CYS A 39 -14.49 12.12 4.42
C CYS A 39 -12.97 12.26 4.38
N LEU A 40 -12.25 11.22 3.96
CA LEU A 40 -10.78 11.21 3.90
C LEU A 40 -10.25 11.57 2.52
N TYR A 41 -11.09 11.81 1.52
CA TYR A 41 -10.63 12.13 0.17
C TYR A 41 -9.74 13.38 0.11
N SER A 42 -10.09 14.45 0.82
CA SER A 42 -9.26 15.67 0.88
C SER A 42 -7.89 15.38 1.51
N PHE A 43 -7.87 14.69 2.65
CA PHE A 43 -6.63 14.28 3.31
C PHE A 43 -5.78 13.38 2.42
N LEU A 44 -6.41 12.43 1.71
CA LEU A 44 -5.77 11.57 0.76
C LEU A 44 -5.14 12.37 -0.39
N LYS A 45 -5.85 13.35 -0.93
CA LYS A 45 -5.36 14.20 -2.03
C LYS A 45 -4.23 15.14 -1.60
N GLU A 46 -4.36 15.77 -0.43
CA GLU A 46 -3.49 16.87 0.00
C GLU A 46 -2.30 16.43 0.85
N VAL A 47 -2.39 15.26 1.51
CA VAL A 47 -1.37 14.80 2.48
C VAL A 47 -0.77 13.46 2.07
N ALA A 48 -1.58 12.45 1.83
CA ALA A 48 -1.08 11.09 1.59
C ALA A 48 -0.78 10.79 0.10
N GLY A 49 -1.34 11.56 -0.83
CA GLY A 49 -1.30 11.28 -2.25
C GLY A 49 0.09 11.37 -2.87
N GLU A 50 0.87 12.39 -2.50
CA GLU A 50 2.26 12.52 -2.97
C GLU A 50 3.16 11.39 -2.44
N PRO A 51 3.19 11.08 -1.13
CA PRO A 51 3.92 9.91 -0.62
C PRO A 51 3.52 8.60 -1.30
N LEU A 52 2.21 8.36 -1.49
CA LEU A 52 1.71 7.16 -2.18
C LEU A 52 2.20 7.07 -3.63
N TYR A 53 2.15 8.19 -4.36
CA TYR A 53 2.63 8.25 -5.73
C TYR A 53 4.15 8.04 -5.82
N MET A 54 4.91 8.65 -4.91
CA MET A 54 6.36 8.48 -4.84
C MET A 54 6.76 7.04 -4.51
N LEU A 55 6.03 6.38 -3.60
CA LEU A 55 6.21 4.96 -3.31
C LEU A 55 5.94 4.09 -4.55
N TYR A 56 4.80 4.30 -5.22
CA TYR A 56 4.48 3.58 -6.46
C TYR A 56 5.58 3.76 -7.51
N ARG A 57 6.04 4.99 -7.74
CA ARG A 57 7.12 5.30 -8.70
C ARG A 57 8.44 4.62 -8.29
N ALA A 58 8.76 4.59 -7.00
CA ALA A 58 9.95 3.92 -6.49
C ALA A 58 9.89 2.41 -6.71
N ILE A 59 8.75 1.77 -6.43
CA ILE A 59 8.52 0.34 -6.68
C ILE A 59 8.68 0.04 -8.16
N LYS A 60 7.96 0.76 -9.01
CA LYS A 60 8.03 0.59 -10.46
C LYS A 60 9.46 0.74 -10.99
N TYR A 61 10.17 1.78 -10.55
CA TYR A 61 11.57 1.99 -10.92
C TYR A 61 12.49 0.84 -10.50
N GLN A 62 12.32 0.31 -9.29
CA GLN A 62 13.11 -0.81 -8.79
C GLN A 62 12.84 -2.10 -9.58
N VAL A 63 11.56 -2.40 -9.86
CA VAL A 63 11.15 -3.57 -10.65
C VAL A 63 11.67 -3.45 -12.09
N ASP A 64 11.46 -2.30 -12.73
CA ASP A 64 11.83 -2.07 -14.14
C ASP A 64 13.36 -2.02 -14.39
N LYS A 65 14.15 -1.84 -13.32
CA LYS A 65 15.63 -1.88 -13.39
C LYS A 65 16.17 -3.32 -13.51
N GLY A 66 15.35 -4.34 -13.26
CA GLY A 66 15.69 -5.74 -13.48
C GLY A 66 14.90 -6.36 -14.63
N PRO A 67 15.26 -7.56 -15.08
CA PRO A 67 14.43 -8.33 -15.99
C PRO A 67 13.12 -8.74 -15.30
N VAL A 68 12.05 -8.69 -16.08
CA VAL A 68 10.70 -9.12 -15.71
C VAL A 68 10.19 -10.06 -16.80
N ASP A 69 9.82 -11.27 -16.41
CA ASP A 69 9.19 -12.23 -17.31
C ASP A 69 7.76 -11.78 -17.63
N ALA A 70 7.44 -11.56 -18.90
CA ALA A 70 6.13 -11.06 -19.30
C ALA A 70 5.02 -12.12 -19.31
N VAL A 71 5.38 -13.41 -19.27
CA VAL A 71 4.39 -14.50 -19.19
C VAL A 71 4.03 -14.75 -17.73
N THR A 72 5.04 -14.84 -16.86
CA THR A 72 4.81 -15.20 -15.45
C THR A 72 4.69 -14.00 -14.51
N GLY A 73 5.07 -12.80 -14.94
CA GLY A 73 5.11 -11.60 -14.09
C GLY A 73 6.21 -11.63 -13.01
N LYS A 74 7.12 -12.61 -13.04
CA LYS A 74 8.23 -12.69 -12.08
C LYS A 74 9.32 -11.67 -12.39
N ALA A 75 9.86 -11.04 -11.35
CA ALA A 75 10.86 -9.98 -11.47
C ALA A 75 12.12 -10.33 -10.70
N LYS A 76 13.29 -9.93 -11.22
CA LYS A 76 14.58 -10.09 -10.52
C LYS A 76 14.71 -9.18 -9.29
N ARG A 77 14.00 -8.05 -9.30
CA ARG A 77 14.02 -7.02 -8.24
C ARG A 77 12.64 -6.89 -7.61
N THR A 78 12.32 -7.78 -6.68
CA THR A 78 11.04 -7.82 -5.96
C THR A 78 11.25 -8.00 -4.45
N LEU A 79 10.24 -7.63 -3.65
CA LEU A 79 10.18 -7.91 -2.22
C LEU A 79 9.46 -9.23 -1.90
N ASN A 80 8.88 -9.90 -2.91
CA ASN A 80 8.07 -11.10 -2.74
C ASN A 80 8.77 -12.34 -3.32
N ASP A 81 9.12 -13.31 -2.46
CA ASP A 81 9.86 -14.52 -2.86
C ASP A 81 9.11 -15.38 -3.90
N SER A 82 7.78 -15.44 -3.83
CA SER A 82 6.98 -16.19 -4.82
C SER A 82 7.04 -15.59 -6.23
N HIS A 83 7.29 -14.29 -6.31
CA HIS A 83 7.40 -13.52 -7.56
C HIS A 83 8.86 -13.25 -7.96
N LEU A 84 9.84 -13.86 -7.27
CA LEU A 84 11.25 -13.69 -7.58
C LEU A 84 11.64 -14.52 -8.81
N LEU A 85 12.25 -13.86 -9.79
CA LEU A 85 12.84 -14.51 -10.95
C LEU A 85 14.18 -15.14 -10.55
N ARG A 86 14.16 -16.45 -10.29
CA ARG A 86 15.33 -17.22 -9.80
C ARG A 86 16.32 -17.59 -10.90
N GLU A 87 15.89 -17.58 -12.15
CA GLU A 87 16.75 -17.88 -13.29
C GLU A 87 17.93 -16.92 -13.36
N ASP A 88 19.10 -17.47 -13.69
CA ASP A 88 20.30 -16.69 -13.91
C ASP A 88 20.30 -16.22 -15.36
N ILE A 89 20.04 -14.93 -15.53
CA ILE A 89 19.87 -14.29 -16.83
C ILE A 89 20.92 -13.20 -16.90
N ASP A 90 21.82 -13.29 -17.87
CA ASP A 90 22.76 -12.21 -18.16
C ASP A 90 21.99 -11.04 -18.77
N TYR A 91 22.01 -9.88 -18.11
CA TYR A 91 21.40 -8.66 -18.63
C TYR A 91 22.34 -7.46 -18.44
N SER A 92 22.34 -6.57 -19.44
CA SER A 92 23.09 -5.31 -19.41
C SER A 92 22.15 -4.13 -19.64
N ALA A 93 22.38 -3.04 -18.93
CA ALA A 93 21.58 -1.82 -19.08
C ALA A 93 21.90 -1.15 -20.43
N MET A 94 20.88 -0.98 -21.27
CA MET A 94 20.99 -0.25 -22.53
C MET A 94 20.34 1.11 -22.41
N VAL A 95 21.06 2.17 -22.77
CA VAL A 95 20.52 3.53 -22.89
C VAL A 95 20.08 3.75 -24.34
N THR A 96 18.78 3.96 -24.55
CA THR A 96 18.22 4.24 -25.88
C THR A 96 17.80 5.70 -25.96
N ILE A 97 18.27 6.43 -26.98
CA ILE A 97 17.80 7.80 -27.26
C ILE A 97 16.51 7.67 -28.07
N ALA A 98 15.38 8.01 -27.46
CA ALA A 98 14.10 8.11 -28.17
C ALA A 98 14.10 9.39 -29.02
N THR A 99 14.70 9.35 -30.20
CA THR A 99 14.38 10.31 -31.25
C THR A 99 12.96 10.01 -31.70
N GLY A 100 12.06 10.99 -31.79
CA GLY A 100 10.65 10.80 -32.16
C GLY A 100 10.38 10.23 -33.57
N LEU A 101 11.38 9.63 -34.21
CA LEU A 101 11.27 8.81 -35.41
C LEU A 101 11.36 7.35 -35.01
N PRO A 102 10.49 6.46 -35.53
CA PRO A 102 10.67 5.03 -35.31
C PRO A 102 12.10 4.67 -35.77
N PRO A 103 12.92 4.01 -34.92
CA PRO A 103 14.21 3.54 -35.37
C PRO A 103 13.95 2.64 -36.57
N ALA A 104 14.73 2.81 -37.65
CA ALA A 104 14.70 1.89 -38.78
C ALA A 104 15.07 0.49 -38.26
N LEU A 105 14.06 -0.26 -37.85
CA LEU A 105 14.17 -1.62 -37.34
C LEU A 105 14.65 -2.46 -38.50
N LYS A 106 15.90 -2.91 -38.44
CA LYS A 106 16.38 -3.95 -39.36
C LYS A 106 15.48 -5.18 -39.15
N PRO A 107 14.91 -5.76 -40.22
CA PRO A 107 13.92 -6.84 -40.14
C PRO A 107 14.48 -8.19 -39.65
N ASP A 108 15.78 -8.28 -39.34
CA ASP A 108 16.52 -9.54 -39.16
C ASP A 108 16.89 -9.89 -37.70
N SER A 109 16.19 -9.33 -36.72
CA SER A 109 16.35 -9.77 -35.33
C SER A 109 14.99 -10.27 -34.86
N GLU A 110 14.82 -11.59 -34.81
CA GLU A 110 13.71 -12.28 -34.13
C GLU A 110 13.73 -11.91 -32.64
N ARG A 111 13.27 -10.69 -32.33
CA ARG A 111 13.05 -10.26 -30.96
C ARG A 111 11.65 -10.69 -30.58
N PRO A 112 11.46 -11.36 -29.44
CA PRO A 112 10.12 -11.73 -28.96
C PRO A 112 9.23 -10.49 -28.92
N VAL A 113 8.00 -10.58 -29.43
CA VAL A 113 7.00 -9.48 -29.44
C VAL A 113 6.85 -8.86 -28.04
N CYS A 114 6.94 -9.69 -27.00
CA CYS A 114 6.99 -9.31 -25.58
C CYS A 114 8.08 -8.26 -25.26
N PHE A 115 9.30 -8.42 -25.78
CA PHE A 115 10.40 -7.48 -25.57
C PHE A 115 10.06 -6.10 -26.15
N CYS A 116 9.44 -6.07 -27.33
CA CYS A 116 9.02 -4.83 -27.97
C CYS A 116 7.91 -4.11 -27.18
N VAL A 117 6.99 -4.85 -26.53
CA VAL A 117 5.94 -4.25 -25.68
C VAL A 117 6.55 -3.65 -24.41
N GLN A 118 7.39 -4.40 -23.68
CA GLN A 118 8.03 -3.91 -22.45
C GLN A 118 8.93 -2.69 -22.71
N VAL A 119 9.64 -2.65 -23.84
CA VAL A 119 10.46 -1.47 -24.22
C VAL A 119 9.58 -0.27 -24.57
N LYS A 120 8.47 -0.48 -25.31
CA LYS A 120 7.50 0.59 -25.61
C LYS A 120 6.91 1.19 -24.35
N ASP A 121 6.51 0.37 -23.37
CA ASP A 121 5.93 0.84 -22.11
C ASP A 121 6.94 1.66 -21.31
N LYS A 122 8.21 1.23 -21.25
CA LYS A 122 9.30 1.99 -20.59
C LYS A 122 9.56 3.32 -21.28
N ILE A 123 9.54 3.37 -22.61
CA ILE A 123 9.71 4.62 -23.37
C ILE A 123 8.51 5.55 -23.14
N LEU A 124 7.28 5.03 -23.22
CA LEU A 124 6.07 5.82 -23.01
C LEU A 124 6.03 6.43 -21.61
N ASP A 125 6.45 5.67 -20.58
CA ASP A 125 6.58 6.16 -19.20
C ASP A 125 7.61 7.31 -19.09
N GLN A 126 8.76 7.19 -19.75
CA GLN A 126 9.77 8.25 -19.78
C GLN A 126 9.32 9.52 -20.53
N VAL A 127 8.63 9.35 -21.66
CA VAL A 127 8.21 10.47 -22.53
C VAL A 127 6.99 11.20 -21.98
N TYR A 128 5.97 10.47 -21.51
CA TYR A 128 4.67 11.05 -21.17
C TYR A 128 4.42 11.22 -19.66
N ARG A 129 5.03 10.41 -18.79
CA ARG A 129 4.79 10.48 -17.32
C ARG A 129 5.91 11.18 -16.55
N GLY A 130 6.84 11.79 -17.29
CA GLY A 130 8.00 12.50 -16.76
C GLY A 130 9.04 11.55 -16.18
N ALA A 131 10.31 11.73 -16.58
CA ALA A 131 11.43 11.01 -16.01
C ALA A 131 11.41 11.14 -14.47
N PRO A 132 11.59 10.03 -13.72
CA PRO A 132 11.86 10.16 -12.29
C PRO A 132 13.06 11.08 -12.14
N ARG A 133 12.95 12.18 -11.36
CA ARG A 133 14.07 13.12 -11.17
C ARG A 133 15.27 12.30 -10.66
N PRO A 134 16.36 12.14 -11.44
CA PRO A 134 17.42 11.19 -11.12
C PRO A 134 18.04 11.48 -9.75
N HIS A 135 18.11 12.75 -9.37
CA HIS A 135 18.62 13.21 -8.09
C HIS A 135 17.85 12.65 -6.88
N LEU A 136 16.55 12.37 -7.02
CA LEU A 136 15.71 11.85 -5.94
C LEU A 136 15.94 10.34 -5.70
N PHE A 137 16.39 9.62 -6.72
CA PHE A 137 16.65 8.18 -6.69
C PHE A 137 18.15 7.81 -6.70
N HIS A 138 19.04 8.74 -7.05
CA HIS A 138 20.51 8.59 -6.97
C HIS A 138 21.07 8.96 -5.59
N LEU A 139 20.40 9.83 -4.81
CA LEU A 139 20.80 10.11 -3.42
C LEU A 139 20.48 8.95 -2.44
N SER A 140 19.80 7.90 -2.90
CA SER A 140 19.50 6.71 -2.09
C SER A 140 19.93 5.46 -2.84
N SER A 141 21.22 5.14 -2.74
CA SER A 141 21.74 3.81 -3.07
C SER A 141 21.16 2.68 -2.17
N GLY A 142 20.08 2.91 -1.42
CA GLY A 142 19.51 1.95 -0.47
C GLY A 142 18.02 2.15 -0.24
N THR A 143 17.24 1.27 -0.88
CA THR A 143 15.97 0.69 -0.40
C THR A 143 14.68 1.53 -0.52
N LEU A 144 13.60 0.83 -0.92
CA LEU A 144 12.20 1.31 -0.89
C LEU A 144 11.76 1.84 0.49
N GLN A 145 12.51 1.52 1.54
CA GLN A 145 12.23 1.82 2.94
C GLN A 145 11.85 3.28 3.19
N LYS A 146 12.63 4.24 2.68
CA LYS A 146 12.33 5.66 2.88
C LYS A 146 10.92 6.02 2.39
N PHE A 147 10.53 5.52 1.22
CA PHE A 147 9.21 5.80 0.66
C PHE A 147 8.10 5.11 1.44
N VAL A 148 8.36 3.92 1.99
CA VAL A 148 7.44 3.22 2.90
C VAL A 148 7.25 4.04 4.18
N ASP A 149 8.35 4.51 4.78
CA ASP A 149 8.33 5.32 5.99
C ASP A 149 7.58 6.64 5.78
N ASP A 150 7.84 7.33 4.67
CA ASP A 150 7.16 8.59 4.32
C ASP A 150 5.64 8.39 4.20
N VAL A 151 5.20 7.26 3.61
CA VAL A 151 3.77 6.91 3.53
C VAL A 151 3.20 6.58 4.91
N PHE A 152 3.89 5.77 5.71
CA PHE A 152 3.40 5.38 7.04
C PHE A 152 3.31 6.60 7.97
N VAL A 153 4.30 7.49 7.92
CA VAL A 153 4.25 8.78 8.62
C VAL A 153 3.10 9.63 8.08
N ALA A 154 2.87 9.72 6.78
CA ALA A 154 1.75 10.49 6.25
C ALA A 154 0.38 9.98 6.74
N ILE A 155 0.22 8.67 6.91
CA ILE A 155 -1.03 8.03 7.33
C ILE A 155 -1.21 8.07 8.87
N LEU A 156 -0.15 7.80 9.64
CA LEU A 156 -0.21 7.54 11.09
C LEU A 156 0.34 8.70 11.95
N SER A 157 0.90 9.77 11.35
CA SER A 157 1.56 10.81 12.15
C SER A 157 0.61 11.54 13.08
N THR A 158 1.02 11.60 14.35
CA THR A 158 0.40 12.42 15.41
C THR A 158 0.88 13.87 15.43
N LYS A 159 1.85 14.23 14.59
CA LYS A 159 2.40 15.60 14.52
C LYS A 159 1.39 16.60 13.93
N ARG A 160 0.38 16.09 13.22
CA ARG A 160 -0.71 16.85 12.66
C ARG A 160 -2.02 16.41 13.31
N PRO A 161 -2.99 17.31 13.50
CA PRO A 161 -4.30 16.91 13.97
C PRO A 161 -4.91 15.91 12.98
N PRO A 162 -5.49 14.79 13.46
CA PRO A 162 -6.14 13.83 12.59
C PRO A 162 -7.34 14.49 11.89
N PRO A 163 -7.74 14.00 10.70
CA PRO A 163 -8.95 14.49 10.04
C PRO A 163 -10.16 14.42 10.98
N ILE A 164 -11.04 15.43 10.93
CA ILE A 164 -12.19 15.56 11.83
C ILE A 164 -13.05 14.28 11.86
N ALA A 165 -13.21 13.63 10.70
CA ALA A 165 -13.96 12.38 10.60
C ALA A 165 -13.31 11.21 11.34
N VAL A 166 -11.97 11.12 11.35
CA VAL A 166 -11.25 10.08 12.13
C VAL A 166 -11.46 10.32 13.60
N ARG A 167 -11.24 11.56 14.07
CA ARG A 167 -11.43 11.93 15.48
C ARG A 167 -12.87 11.63 15.91
N PHE A 168 -13.85 12.17 15.20
CA PHE A 168 -15.27 11.94 15.49
C PHE A 168 -15.64 10.45 15.55
N PHE A 169 -15.11 9.65 14.63
CA PHE A 169 -15.42 8.23 14.58
C PHE A 169 -14.73 7.43 15.69
N PHE A 170 -13.49 7.80 16.06
CA PHE A 170 -12.77 7.16 17.16
C PHE A 170 -13.37 7.55 18.51
N ASP A 171 -13.71 8.83 18.71
CA ASP A 171 -14.47 9.30 19.88
C ASP A 171 -15.79 8.51 20.01
N PHE A 172 -16.50 8.28 18.89
CA PHE A 172 -17.70 7.46 18.89
C PHE A 172 -17.44 6.00 19.32
N LEU A 173 -16.33 5.38 18.89
CA LEU A 173 -16.00 4.02 19.31
C LEU A 173 -15.66 3.96 20.81
N ASP A 174 -14.97 4.97 21.32
CA ASP A 174 -14.63 5.10 22.73
C ASP A 174 -15.91 5.28 23.59
N ASP A 175 -16.82 6.19 23.19
CA ASP A 175 -18.14 6.37 23.82
C ASP A 175 -18.95 5.05 23.84
N MET A 176 -18.87 4.27 22.75
CA MET A 176 -19.57 2.98 22.67
C MET A 176 -18.95 1.91 23.55
N ALA A 177 -17.63 1.91 23.71
CA ALA A 177 -16.95 1.01 24.64
C ALA A 177 -17.32 1.34 26.09
N GLU A 178 -17.25 2.62 26.48
CA GLU A 178 -17.63 3.10 27.81
C GLU A 178 -19.10 2.78 28.12
N LYS A 179 -20.02 3.10 27.20
CA LYS A 179 -21.46 2.85 27.39
C LYS A 179 -21.80 1.36 27.61
N HIS A 180 -21.01 0.44 27.06
CA HIS A 180 -21.24 -1.00 27.18
C HIS A 180 -20.31 -1.68 28.20
N GLY A 181 -19.53 -0.91 28.98
CA GLY A 181 -18.66 -1.45 30.03
C GLY A 181 -17.49 -2.28 29.48
N ILE A 182 -16.93 -1.88 28.33
CA ILE A 182 -15.75 -2.53 27.74
C ILE A 182 -14.50 -1.84 28.27
N ASP A 183 -13.93 -2.41 29.33
CA ASP A 183 -12.72 -1.88 29.98
C ASP A 183 -11.41 -2.37 29.32
N ASP A 184 -11.48 -3.35 28.41
CA ASP A 184 -10.32 -3.92 27.73
C ASP A 184 -9.81 -3.00 26.59
N PRO A 185 -8.65 -2.33 26.74
CA PRO A 185 -8.13 -1.42 25.72
C PRO A 185 -7.77 -2.13 24.42
N GLU A 186 -7.48 -3.43 24.46
CA GLU A 186 -7.22 -4.22 23.25
C GLU A 186 -8.48 -4.33 22.38
N THR A 187 -9.65 -4.46 22.98
CA THR A 187 -10.92 -4.53 22.24
C THR A 187 -11.18 -3.24 21.47
N VAL A 188 -10.99 -2.09 22.11
CA VAL A 188 -11.15 -0.77 21.48
C VAL A 188 -10.11 -0.55 20.38
N HIS A 189 -8.86 -0.95 20.63
CA HIS A 189 -7.79 -0.93 19.63
C HIS A 189 -8.16 -1.75 18.38
N ILE A 190 -8.71 -2.96 18.58
CA ILE A 190 -9.18 -3.81 17.48
C ILE A 190 -10.30 -3.13 16.70
N TRP A 191 -11.27 -2.48 17.36
CA TRP A 191 -12.35 -1.74 16.69
C TRP A 191 -11.80 -0.63 15.81
N LYS A 192 -10.90 0.21 16.35
CA LYS A 192 -10.24 1.29 15.62
C LYS A 192 -9.45 0.73 14.42
N THR A 193 -8.64 -0.31 14.63
CA THR A 193 -7.81 -0.95 13.59
C THR A 193 -8.65 -1.58 12.48
N ASN A 194 -9.68 -2.33 12.83
CA ASN A 194 -10.60 -2.97 11.89
C ASN A 194 -11.46 -1.96 11.12
N SER A 195 -11.68 -0.76 11.66
CA SER A 195 -12.55 0.24 11.04
C SER A 195 -11.87 1.08 9.97
N LEU A 196 -10.59 1.45 10.17
CA LEU A 196 -9.92 2.45 9.37
C LEU A 196 -8.59 1.94 8.77
N PRO A 197 -7.53 1.61 9.55
CA PRO A 197 -6.29 1.06 8.99
C PRO A 197 -6.51 -0.11 8.03
N LEU A 198 -7.25 -1.15 8.46
CA LEU A 198 -7.40 -2.37 7.67
C LEU A 198 -8.42 -2.25 6.54
N ARG A 199 -9.41 -1.38 6.66
CA ARG A 199 -10.49 -1.24 5.66
C ARG A 199 -10.24 -0.19 4.61
N PHE A 200 -9.67 0.94 5.03
CA PHE A 200 -9.41 2.06 4.14
C PHE A 200 -7.95 2.04 3.69
N TRP A 201 -7.01 2.17 4.62
CA TRP A 201 -5.60 2.39 4.27
C TRP A 201 -4.94 1.19 3.59
N VAL A 202 -5.13 -0.04 4.10
CA VAL A 202 -4.65 -1.25 3.43
C VAL A 202 -5.23 -1.36 2.01
N ASN A 203 -6.50 -1.01 1.83
CA ASN A 203 -7.15 -1.09 0.52
C ASN A 203 -6.56 -0.07 -0.47
N ILE A 204 -6.25 1.15 0.00
CA ILE A 204 -5.59 2.19 -0.80
C ILE A 204 -4.13 1.80 -1.13
N LEU A 205 -3.40 1.23 -0.17
CA LEU A 205 -2.02 0.77 -0.39
C LEU A 205 -1.94 -0.36 -1.42
N LYS A 206 -2.87 -1.33 -1.35
CA LYS A 206 -2.94 -2.44 -2.31
C LYS A 206 -3.46 -2.02 -3.68
N ASN A 207 -4.34 -1.01 -3.72
CA ASN A 207 -5.02 -0.59 -4.94
C ASN A 207 -4.80 0.89 -5.22
N PRO A 208 -3.56 1.30 -5.58
CA PRO A 208 -3.26 2.71 -5.87
C PRO A 208 -4.08 3.27 -7.02
N GLN A 209 -4.60 2.43 -7.92
CA GLN A 209 -5.51 2.81 -9.01
C GLN A 209 -6.84 3.43 -8.55
N PHE A 210 -7.22 3.28 -7.27
CA PHE A 210 -8.39 3.98 -6.72
C PHE A 210 -8.17 5.48 -6.55
N VAL A 211 -6.92 5.93 -6.55
CA VAL A 211 -6.53 7.31 -6.23
C VAL A 211 -5.68 7.93 -7.33
N LEU A 212 -4.85 7.12 -7.97
CA LEU A 212 -3.84 7.50 -8.93
C LEU A 212 -4.19 6.91 -10.30
N ASP A 213 -3.97 7.67 -11.37
CA ASP A 213 -4.10 7.16 -12.74
C ASP A 213 -2.86 6.33 -13.13
N VAL A 214 -2.75 5.14 -12.56
CA VAL A 214 -1.59 4.24 -12.71
C VAL A 214 -2.03 2.82 -13.06
N GLN A 215 -1.20 2.14 -13.84
CA GLN A 215 -1.39 0.73 -14.17
C GLN A 215 -0.54 -0.13 -13.25
N VAL A 216 -1.18 -1.08 -12.56
CA VAL A 216 -0.49 -1.98 -11.62
C VAL A 216 -0.27 -3.32 -12.31
N THR A 217 1.00 -3.70 -12.49
CA THR A 217 1.39 -5.03 -12.99
C THR A 217 1.50 -6.03 -11.85
N ASP A 218 1.43 -7.33 -12.13
CA ASP A 218 1.52 -8.41 -11.12
C ASP A 218 2.76 -8.28 -10.22
N SER A 219 3.93 -7.96 -10.79
CA SER A 219 5.15 -7.75 -10.00
C SER A 219 5.06 -6.57 -9.03
N ILE A 220 4.33 -5.51 -9.39
CA ILE A 220 4.11 -4.33 -8.55
C ILE A 220 3.07 -4.65 -7.47
N ASP A 221 1.97 -5.31 -7.84
CA ASP A 221 0.95 -5.79 -6.89
C ASP A 221 1.57 -6.70 -5.81
N ALA A 222 2.47 -7.59 -6.20
CA ALA A 222 3.19 -8.46 -5.26
C ALA A 222 4.02 -7.68 -4.24
N VAL A 223 4.65 -6.57 -4.65
CA VAL A 223 5.43 -5.69 -3.77
C VAL A 223 4.51 -4.85 -2.87
N LEU A 224 3.44 -4.28 -3.42
CA LEU A 224 2.43 -3.53 -2.67
C LEU A 224 1.76 -4.41 -1.61
N SER A 225 1.51 -5.68 -1.91
CA SER A 225 0.97 -6.65 -0.95
C SER A 225 1.91 -6.91 0.23
N VAL A 226 3.23 -6.99 0.01
CA VAL A 226 4.21 -7.11 1.10
C VAL A 226 4.21 -5.85 1.98
N ILE A 227 4.20 -4.66 1.37
CA ILE A 227 4.18 -3.39 2.11
C ILE A 227 2.86 -3.23 2.89
N ALA A 228 1.73 -3.61 2.29
CA ALA A 228 0.44 -3.60 2.96
C ALA A 228 0.43 -4.58 4.14
N GLN A 229 1.07 -5.74 4.03
CA GLN A 229 1.22 -6.66 5.17
C GLN A 229 2.07 -6.04 6.28
N THR A 230 3.20 -5.40 5.95
CA THR A 230 3.99 -4.64 6.95
C THR A 230 3.17 -3.57 7.66
N PHE A 231 2.24 -2.90 6.95
CA PHE A 231 1.32 -1.92 7.54
C PHE A 231 0.27 -2.57 8.45
N ILE A 232 -0.23 -3.76 8.09
CA ILE A 232 -1.14 -4.53 8.94
C ILE A 232 -0.43 -4.89 10.24
N ASP A 233 0.78 -5.46 10.12
CA ASP A 233 1.56 -5.94 11.26
C ASP A 233 1.90 -4.80 12.23
N SER A 234 2.16 -3.58 11.72
CA SER A 234 2.39 -2.40 12.57
C SER A 234 1.15 -1.94 13.33
N CYS A 235 -0.06 -2.24 12.84
CA CYS A 235 -1.32 -1.87 13.49
C CYS A 235 -1.86 -2.95 14.43
N THR A 236 -1.32 -4.18 14.40
CA THR A 236 -1.78 -5.30 15.24
C THR A 236 -0.96 -5.43 16.52
N THR A 237 -1.62 -5.80 17.63
CA THR A 237 -0.99 -5.98 18.96
C THR A 237 -0.33 -7.34 19.15
N SER A 238 -0.39 -8.26 18.18
CA SER A 238 0.21 -9.58 18.30
C SER A 238 1.73 -9.50 18.19
N GLU A 239 2.45 -9.72 19.30
CA GLU A 239 3.89 -10.01 19.28
C GLU A 239 4.14 -11.30 18.48
N HIS A 240 4.46 -11.16 17.19
CA HIS A 240 5.06 -12.27 16.46
C HIS A 240 6.46 -12.51 17.03
N LYS A 241 6.62 -13.59 17.82
CA LYS A 241 7.94 -14.22 18.01
C LYS A 241 8.44 -14.64 16.63
N VAL A 242 9.23 -13.80 16.00
CA VAL A 242 9.86 -14.09 14.70
C VAL A 242 10.79 -15.28 14.88
N GLY A 243 10.27 -16.48 14.62
CA GLY A 243 11.07 -17.66 14.34
C GLY A 243 11.90 -17.36 13.10
N ARG A 244 13.20 -17.62 13.18
CA ARG A 244 14.18 -17.47 12.10
C ARG A 244 13.63 -18.06 10.79
N VAL A 245 13.08 -17.22 9.91
CA VAL A 245 13.10 -17.22 8.42
C VAL A 245 12.02 -16.20 8.01
N GLY A 246 12.42 -14.96 7.77
CA GLY A 246 11.58 -13.87 7.24
C GLY A 246 12.48 -12.78 6.64
N PRO A 247 12.04 -12.07 5.58
CA PRO A 247 12.91 -11.17 4.84
C PRO A 247 13.40 -10.04 5.74
N SER A 248 14.67 -9.68 5.54
CA SER A 248 15.45 -8.70 6.28
C SER A 248 14.87 -7.29 6.18
N VAL A 249 13.82 -7.02 6.96
CA VAL A 249 13.33 -5.67 7.26
C VAL A 249 13.21 -5.60 8.79
N PRO A 250 14.01 -4.78 9.49
CA PRO A 250 13.83 -4.61 10.92
C PRO A 250 12.41 -4.09 11.18
N PRO A 251 11.73 -4.52 12.26
CA PRO A 251 10.41 -4.04 12.59
C PRO A 251 10.51 -2.52 12.71
N LEU A 252 9.83 -1.80 11.80
CA LEU A 252 9.60 -0.38 11.95
C LEU A 252 9.02 -0.19 13.34
N SER A 253 9.83 0.43 14.20
CA SER A 253 9.61 0.62 15.63
C SER A 253 8.14 0.92 15.89
N VAL A 254 7.44 -0.09 16.44
CA VAL A 254 6.10 -0.07 17.02
C VAL A 254 5.43 1.30 16.91
N CYS A 255 4.92 1.63 15.72
CA CYS A 255 3.89 2.63 15.61
C CYS A 255 2.63 1.94 16.11
N SER A 256 2.48 1.84 17.43
CA SER A 256 1.17 1.70 18.04
C SER A 256 0.25 2.61 17.24
N VAL A 257 -0.86 2.09 16.68
CA VAL A 257 -1.96 2.95 16.26
C VAL A 257 -2.05 3.98 17.38
N PRO A 258 -1.77 5.26 17.10
CA PRO A 258 -1.56 6.16 18.21
C PRO A 258 -2.81 6.09 19.06
N SER A 259 -2.67 6.19 20.38
CA SER A 259 -3.79 6.46 21.26
C SER A 259 -4.36 7.82 20.84
N ILE A 260 -5.12 7.81 19.73
CA ILE A 260 -5.94 8.88 19.19
C ILE A 260 -7.31 8.69 19.83
#